data_AF-X1N9R3-F1
#
_entry.id   AF-X1N9R3-F1
#
_cell.length_a   1.000
_cell.length_b   1.000
_cell.length_c   1.000
_cell.angle_alpha   90.00
_cell.angle_beta   90.00
_cell.angle_gamma   90.00
#
_symmetry.space_group_name_H-M   'P 1'
#
loop_
_entity.id
_entity.type
_entity.pdbx_description
1 polymer ?
#
loop_
_entity_poly.entity_id
_entity_poly.type
_entity_poly.pdbx_seq_one_letter_code
_entity_poly.pdbx_strand_id
1 'polypeptide(L)'
;MEIEKARELGLCFGVRRAIKLLKEAASKYGNIETLGPVAHNQQLLQALTKVGIKPIDNLEQVQGKILAVTTHGVSPQVLSQIEARHIKLVDTT
;
A
#
# COMPACT_ATOMS: atom_id res chain seq x y z
N MET A 1 -37.54 -4.08 -12.45
CA MET A 1 -36.52 -3.95 -11.40
C MET A 1 -35.91 -2.58 -11.55
N GLU A 2 -36.04 -1.75 -10.53
CA GLU A 2 -35.45 -0.41 -10.49
C GLU A 2 -34.14 -0.49 -9.71
N ILE A 3 -33.08 0.16 -10.21
CA ILE A 3 -31.76 0.19 -9.58
C ILE A 3 -31.48 1.63 -9.18
N GLU A 4 -31.37 1.87 -7.89
CA GLU A 4 -31.00 3.16 -7.34
C GLU A 4 -29.55 3.17 -6.87
N LYS A 5 -28.89 4.31 -7.01
CA LYS A 5 -27.48 4.49 -6.66
C LYS A 5 -27.36 5.51 -5.54
N ALA A 6 -26.56 5.19 -4.53
CA ALA A 6 -26.20 6.15 -3.49
C ALA A 6 -25.53 7.40 -4.09
N ARG A 7 -25.72 8.56 -3.44
CA ARG A 7 -25.09 9.82 -3.83
C ARG A 7 -23.57 9.76 -3.71
N GLU A 8 -23.08 9.17 -2.63
CA GLU A 8 -21.66 8.96 -2.37
C GLU A 8 -21.32 7.48 -2.46
N LEU A 9 -20.36 7.13 -3.32
CA LEU A 9 -19.91 5.74 -3.49
C LEU A 9 -18.45 5.67 -3.95
N GLY A 10 -17.80 4.55 -3.64
CA GLY A 10 -16.44 4.23 -4.08
C GLY A 10 -15.39 4.49 -3.00
N LEU A 11 -14.14 4.72 -3.44
CA LEU A 11 -12.99 4.85 -2.53
C LEU A 11 -13.03 6.18 -1.76
N CYS A 12 -12.80 6.10 -0.45
CA CYS A 12 -12.62 7.29 0.39
C CYS A 12 -11.32 8.03 0.06
N PHE A 13 -11.20 9.27 0.53
CA PHE A 13 -10.02 10.11 0.32
C PHE A 13 -8.71 9.43 0.75
N GLY A 14 -8.69 8.78 1.92
CA GLY A 14 -7.50 8.10 2.44
C GLY A 14 -6.96 7.03 1.48
N VAL A 15 -7.84 6.15 0.99
CA VAL A 15 -7.46 5.10 0.04
C VAL A 15 -7.01 5.69 -1.30
N ARG A 16 -7.67 6.75 -1.79
CA ARG A 16 -7.25 7.45 -3.03
C ARG A 16 -5.86 8.06 -2.89
N ARG A 17 -5.57 8.71 -1.75
CA ARG A 17 -4.26 9.28 -1.45
C ARG A 17 -3.19 8.21 -1.37
N ALA A 18 -3.45 7.11 -0.67
CA ALA A 18 -2.52 5.98 -0.55
C ALA A 18 -2.15 5.41 -1.92
N ILE A 19 -3.15 5.14 -2.78
CA ILE A 19 -2.92 4.64 -4.14
C ILE A 19 -2.05 5.62 -4.95
N LYS A 20 -2.29 6.92 -4.83
CA LYS A 20 -1.49 7.94 -5.52
C LYS A 20 -0.03 7.89 -5.08
N LEU A 21 0.24 7.92 -3.78
CA LEU A 21 1.59 7.89 -3.21
C LEU A 21 2.34 6.60 -3.59
N LEU A 22 1.66 5.46 -3.57
CA LEU A 22 2.25 4.18 -3.96
C LEU A 22 2.60 4.14 -5.45
N LYS A 23 1.75 4.69 -6.33
CA LYS A 23 2.05 4.79 -7.76
C LYS A 23 3.22 5.73 -8.05
N GLU A 24 3.33 6.84 -7.31
CA GLU A 24 4.47 7.75 -7.40
C GLU A 24 5.76 7.07 -6.93
N ALA A 25 5.70 6.34 -5.81
CA ALA A 25 6.83 5.55 -5.32
C ALA A 25 7.24 4.45 -6.31
N ALA A 26 6.28 3.72 -6.88
CA ALA A 26 6.55 2.68 -7.87
C ALA A 26 7.16 3.27 -9.16
N SER A 27 6.66 4.43 -9.61
CA SER A 27 7.24 5.15 -10.75
C SER A 27 8.69 5.58 -10.50
N LYS A 28 9.02 5.95 -9.25
CA LYS A 28 10.35 6.42 -8.87
C LYS A 28 11.35 5.29 -8.61
N TYR A 29 10.90 4.19 -8.02
CA TYR A 29 11.78 3.13 -7.52
C TYR A 29 11.61 1.77 -8.22
N GLY A 30 10.65 1.65 -9.13
CA GLY A 30 10.29 0.38 -9.75
C GLY A 30 9.37 -0.44 -8.84
N ASN A 31 9.73 -1.70 -8.59
CA ASN A 31 8.93 -2.56 -7.72
C ASN A 31 9.03 -2.10 -6.26
N ILE A 32 7.88 -1.95 -5.60
CA ILE A 32 7.78 -1.64 -4.19
C ILE A 32 6.88 -2.65 -3.49
N GLU A 33 7.14 -2.85 -2.20
CA GLU A 33 6.32 -3.73 -1.36
C GLU A 33 5.47 -2.89 -0.41
N THR A 34 4.25 -3.35 -0.08
CA THR A 34 3.44 -2.74 0.99
C THR A 34 3.30 -3.72 2.15
N LEU A 35 3.49 -3.25 3.38
CA LEU A 35 3.19 -4.08 4.55
C LEU A 35 1.67 -4.14 4.74
N GLY A 36 1.08 -5.26 4.36
CA GLY A 36 -0.35 -5.48 4.26
C GLY A 36 -1.00 -4.88 3.00
N PRO A 37 -2.29 -5.16 2.79
CA PRO A 37 -3.05 -4.63 1.67
C PRO A 37 -3.42 -3.15 1.87
N VAL A 38 -3.36 -2.35 0.79
CA VAL A 38 -3.78 -0.93 0.79
C VAL A 38 -5.27 -0.77 1.12
N ALA A 39 -6.08 -1.75 0.71
CA ALA A 39 -7.48 -1.89 1.08
C ALA A 39 -7.88 -3.36 0.94
N HIS A 40 -8.93 -3.77 1.65
CA HIS A 40 -9.54 -5.11 1.51
C HIS A 40 -10.37 -5.21 0.22
N ASN A 41 -9.73 -5.00 -0.93
CA ASN A 41 -10.33 -5.07 -2.27
C ASN A 41 -9.41 -5.83 -3.22
N GLN A 42 -9.78 -7.06 -3.55
CA GLN A 42 -8.95 -7.95 -4.37
C GLN A 42 -8.68 -7.41 -5.78
N GLN A 43 -9.67 -6.78 -6.41
CA GLN A 43 -9.51 -6.20 -7.76
C GLN A 43 -8.50 -5.05 -7.73
N LEU A 44 -8.55 -4.21 -6.70
CA LEU A 44 -7.57 -3.15 -6.50
C LEU A 44 -6.16 -3.72 -6.27
N LEU A 45 -6.02 -4.73 -5.41
CA LEU A 45 -4.73 -5.37 -5.15
C LEU A 45 -4.11 -5.96 -6.43
N GLN A 46 -4.92 -6.61 -7.27
CA GLN A 46 -4.47 -7.14 -8.57
C GLN A 46 -4.03 -6.02 -9.51
N ALA A 47 -4.76 -4.90 -9.56
CA ALA A 47 -4.39 -3.75 -10.39
C ALA A 47 -3.08 -3.09 -9.91
N LEU A 48 -2.88 -2.99 -8.60
CA LEU A 48 -1.65 -2.46 -7.99
C LEU A 48 -0.45 -3.39 -8.25
N THR A 49 -0.65 -4.70 -8.15
CA THR A 49 0.39 -5.70 -8.44
C THR A 49 0.89 -5.59 -9.87
N LYS A 50 0.00 -5.34 -10.84
CA LYS A 50 0.37 -5.16 -12.26
C LYS A 50 1.25 -3.92 -12.52
N VAL A 51 1.23 -2.94 -11.63
CA VAL A 51 2.06 -1.72 -11.73
C VAL A 51 3.24 -1.73 -10.77
N GLY A 52 3.64 -2.92 -10.27
CA GLY A 52 4.84 -3.09 -9.45
C GLY A 52 4.65 -2.87 -7.95
N ILE A 53 3.41 -2.78 -7.45
CA ILE A 53 3.11 -2.60 -6.03
C ILE A 53 2.60 -3.93 -5.46
N LYS A 54 3.41 -4.60 -4.64
CA LYS A 54 3.10 -5.94 -4.12
C LYS A 54 2.84 -5.92 -2.62
N PRO A 55 1.68 -6.35 -2.13
CA PRO A 55 1.47 -6.53 -0.70
C PRO A 55 2.26 -7.74 -0.18
N ILE A 56 2.84 -7.59 1.01
CA ILE A 56 3.45 -8.65 1.82
C ILE A 56 2.76 -8.70 3.19
N ASP A 57 2.75 -9.86 3.82
CA ASP A 57 2.02 -10.04 5.10
C ASP A 57 2.88 -9.67 6.31
N ASN A 58 4.20 -9.76 6.18
CA ASN A 58 5.15 -9.53 7.26
C ASN A 58 6.50 -9.03 6.73
N LEU A 59 7.33 -8.50 7.64
CA LEU A 59 8.62 -7.92 7.26
C LEU A 59 9.63 -8.97 6.77
N GLU A 60 9.49 -10.23 7.15
CA GLU A 60 10.37 -11.33 6.73
C GLU A 60 10.23 -11.62 5.24
N GLN A 61 9.10 -11.26 4.63
CA GLN A 61 8.85 -11.41 3.20
C GLN A 61 9.42 -10.28 2.34
N VAL A 62 10.00 -9.22 2.94
CA VAL A 62 10.58 -8.11 2.18
C VAL A 62 11.72 -8.63 1.29
N GLN A 63 11.55 -8.54 -0.02
CA GLN A 63 12.59 -8.86 -1.01
C GLN A 63 13.23 -7.60 -1.58
N GLY A 64 12.53 -6.46 -1.51
CA GLY A 64 12.97 -5.19 -2.04
C GLY A 64 13.73 -4.34 -1.03
N LYS A 65 14.20 -3.17 -1.50
CA LYS A 65 14.75 -2.13 -0.63
C LYS A 65 13.72 -1.07 -0.24
N ILE A 66 12.55 -1.06 -0.88
CA ILE A 66 11.50 -0.06 -0.68
C ILE A 66 10.27 -0.75 -0.12
N LEU A 67 9.89 -0.36 1.09
CA LEU A 67 8.67 -0.80 1.75
C LEU A 67 7.79 0.40 2.02
N ALA A 68 6.51 0.28 1.70
CA ALA A 68 5.50 1.28 2.02
C ALA A 68 4.58 0.80 3.13
N VAL A 69 4.28 1.70 4.07
CA VAL A 69 3.27 1.50 5.11
C VAL A 69 1.94 2.02 4.62
N THR A 70 0.87 1.24 4.82
CA THR A 70 -0.49 1.59 4.38
C THR A 70 -1.16 2.59 5.34
N THR A 71 -2.34 3.09 4.99
CA THR A 71 -3.11 4.07 5.79
C THR A 71 -3.47 3.64 7.20
N HIS A 72 -3.28 2.36 7.52
CA HIS A 72 -3.52 1.81 8.85
C HIS A 72 -2.35 2.06 9.81
N GLY A 73 -1.22 2.55 9.30
CA GLY A 73 0.01 2.71 10.06
C GLY A 73 0.65 1.37 10.42
N VAL A 74 1.73 1.45 11.20
CA VAL A 74 2.41 0.30 11.79
C VAL A 74 2.86 0.62 13.21
N SER A 75 3.16 -0.41 14.00
CA SER A 75 3.66 -0.20 15.36
C SER A 75 5.08 0.38 15.36
N PRO A 76 5.48 1.09 16.44
CA PRO A 76 6.86 1.56 16.60
C PRO A 76 7.91 0.44 16.49
N GLN A 77 7.58 -0.76 16.96
CA GLN A 77 8.45 -1.93 16.87
C GLN A 77 8.73 -2.31 15.41
N VAL A 78 7.71 -2.25 14.54
CA VAL A 78 7.86 -2.50 13.10
C VAL A 78 8.72 -1.42 12.46
N LEU A 79 8.56 -0.15 12.83
CA LEU A 79 9.43 0.94 12.35
C LEU A 79 10.90 0.71 12.69
N SER A 80 11.19 0.34 13.95
CA SER A 80 12.57 0.02 14.37
C SER A 80 13.16 -1.17 13.61
N GLN A 81 12.35 -2.19 13.30
CA GLN A 81 12.79 -3.33 12.51
C GLN A 81 13.10 -2.95 11.06
N ILE A 82 12.30 -2.07 10.45
CA ILE A 82 12.54 -1.54 9.10
C ILE A 82 13.86 -0.77 9.05
N GLU A 83 14.11 0.10 10.03
CA GLU A 83 15.34 0.88 10.15
C GLU A 83 16.57 -0.01 10.34
N ALA A 84 16.49 -0.99 11.25
CA ALA A 84 17.57 -1.93 11.53
C ALA A 84 17.94 -2.80 10.30
N ARG A 85 16.97 -3.07 9.42
CA ARG A 85 17.18 -3.80 8.16
C ARG A 85 17.63 -2.89 7.00
N HIS A 86 17.80 -1.59 7.24
CA HIS A 86 18.13 -0.57 6.23
C HIS A 86 17.18 -0.55 5.03
N ILE A 87 15.90 -0.86 5.30
CA ILE A 87 14.84 -0.79 4.31
C ILE A 87 14.37 0.66 4.22
N LYS A 88 14.26 1.18 3.00
CA LYS A 88 13.72 2.53 2.76
C LYS A 88 12.21 2.52 2.90
N LEU A 89 11.72 3.31 3.84
CA LEU A 89 10.30 3.45 4.14
C LEU A 89 9.64 4.53 3.29
N VAL A 90 8.44 4.24 2.78
CA VAL A 90 7.49 5.20 2.22
C VAL A 90 6.25 5.21 3.12
N ASP A 91 6.03 6.30 3.84
CA ASP A 91 4.85 6.43 4.69
C ASP A 91 3.66 6.97 3.90
N THR A 92 2.54 6.23 3.91
CA THR A 92 1.28 6.66 3.27
C THR A 92 0.13 6.89 4.25
N THR A 93 0.43 6.88 5.57
CA THR A 93 -0.51 7.24 6.64
C THR A 93 -1.07 8.64 6.44
#